data_AF-A0A316WGG8-F1
#
_entry.id   AF-A0A316WGG8-F1
#
_cell.length_a   1.000
_cell.length_b   1.000
_cell.length_c   1.000
_cell.angle_alpha   90.00
_cell.angle_beta   90.00
_cell.angle_gamma   90.00
#
_symmetry.space_group_name_H-M   'P 1'
#
loop_
_entity.id
_entity.type
_entity.pdbx_description
1 polymer ?
#
loop_
_entity_poly.entity_id
_entity_poly.type
_entity_poly.pdbx_seq_one_letter_code
_entity_poly.pdbx_strand_id
1 'polypeptide(L)'
;MYQLLLEKLDANSHSMDDPKFNHYSSELYNIFLEGEWKTFRPIFPESFRQLQHDLNAAFNHMENSVPDNSIDISLDMKHLSAIIEQYDNLKTILSNYHQYASLFIQMILFQKICLLGIISIQNKKLTYQSQDVLNFLDKKIRFSQSFIAKEWEVDNDTLSKWFEIQYGTNIFANRKKIKLSEYISIFKDLFILEEHMTDSTSGHLIEADLMDFYNSLALKGKTYSKKDIIEECFNPEEKLSTHQYEQARIALEKRFSFYSHVNKYPVSIAFQMISELKKIC
;
A
#
# COMPACT_ATOMS: atom_id res chain seq x y z
N MET A 1 0.00 -4.86 -6.00
CA MET A 1 -1.22 -5.11 -5.20
C MET A 1 -2.48 -4.50 -5.80
N TYR A 2 -2.47 -3.25 -6.30
CA TYR A 2 -3.66 -2.63 -6.90
C TYR A 2 -4.26 -3.35 -8.11
N GLN A 3 -3.44 -3.76 -9.07
CA GLN A 3 -3.91 -4.57 -10.20
C GLN A 3 -4.57 -5.87 -9.73
N LEU A 4 -3.99 -6.54 -8.72
CA LEU A 4 -4.62 -7.72 -8.10
C LEU A 4 -5.98 -7.38 -7.48
N LEU A 5 -6.13 -6.22 -6.83
CA LEU A 5 -7.43 -5.77 -6.31
C LEU A 5 -8.44 -5.55 -7.44
N LEU A 6 -8.07 -4.81 -8.48
CA LEU A 6 -8.92 -4.56 -9.66
C LEU A 6 -9.35 -5.86 -10.35
N GLU A 7 -8.41 -6.79 -10.56
CA GLU A 7 -8.67 -8.13 -11.09
C GLU A 7 -9.63 -8.92 -10.21
N LYS A 8 -9.42 -8.92 -8.88
CA LYS A 8 -10.25 -9.67 -7.93
C LYS A 8 -11.64 -9.07 -7.74
N LEU A 9 -11.76 -7.78 -7.98
CA LEU A 9 -13.03 -7.06 -8.03
C LEU A 9 -13.67 -7.10 -9.42
N ASP A 10 -13.05 -7.72 -10.43
CA ASP A 10 -13.55 -7.72 -11.81
C ASP A 10 -13.95 -6.31 -12.27
N ALA A 11 -13.15 -5.31 -11.90
CA ALA A 11 -13.52 -3.89 -12.01
C ALA A 11 -13.79 -3.46 -13.47
N ASN A 12 -13.15 -4.12 -14.44
CA ASN A 12 -13.34 -3.87 -15.87
C ASN A 12 -14.74 -4.26 -16.36
N SER A 13 -15.43 -5.18 -15.67
CA SER A 13 -16.78 -5.64 -16.01
C SER A 13 -17.88 -4.65 -15.62
N HIS A 14 -17.55 -3.67 -14.78
CA HIS A 14 -18.50 -2.71 -14.23
C HIS A 14 -18.41 -1.38 -14.98
N SER A 15 -19.56 -0.91 -15.49
CA SER A 15 -19.70 0.39 -16.13
C SER A 15 -20.10 1.45 -15.11
N MET A 16 -19.63 2.68 -15.30
CA MET A 16 -20.11 3.84 -14.53
C MET A 16 -21.59 4.16 -14.80
N ASP A 17 -22.15 3.69 -15.93
CA ASP A 17 -23.57 3.88 -16.28
C ASP A 17 -24.49 2.84 -15.61
N ASP A 18 -23.94 1.85 -14.89
CA ASP A 18 -24.74 0.83 -14.20
C ASP A 18 -25.68 1.48 -13.15
N PRO A 19 -27.01 1.24 -13.20
CA PRO A 19 -27.94 1.80 -12.22
C PRO A 19 -27.63 1.42 -10.77
N LYS A 20 -27.14 0.21 -10.52
CA LYS A 20 -26.74 -0.25 -9.17
C LYS A 20 -25.49 0.47 -8.71
N PHE A 21 -24.54 0.71 -9.62
CA PHE A 21 -23.36 1.50 -9.32
C PHE A 21 -23.75 2.93 -8.94
N ASN A 22 -24.57 3.59 -9.77
CA ASN A 22 -25.04 4.93 -9.51
C ASN A 22 -25.79 5.05 -8.17
N HIS A 23 -26.62 4.06 -7.84
CA HIS A 23 -27.32 3.99 -6.56
C HIS A 23 -26.35 3.95 -5.37
N TYR A 24 -25.45 2.94 -5.31
CA TYR A 24 -24.51 2.81 -4.20
C TYR A 24 -23.54 3.98 -4.12
N SER A 25 -22.97 4.41 -5.24
CA SER A 25 -22.00 5.50 -5.27
C SER A 25 -22.60 6.84 -4.84
N SER A 26 -23.87 7.10 -5.17
CA SER A 26 -24.57 8.31 -4.70
C SER A 26 -24.82 8.28 -3.19
N GLU A 27 -25.21 7.13 -2.62
CA GLU A 27 -25.36 6.99 -1.17
C GLU A 27 -24.02 7.17 -0.45
N LEU A 28 -22.97 6.52 -0.94
CA LEU A 28 -21.60 6.64 -0.40
C LEU A 28 -21.10 8.08 -0.45
N TYR A 29 -21.33 8.78 -1.56
CA TYR A 29 -20.93 10.17 -1.74
C TYR A 29 -21.51 11.07 -0.65
N ASN A 30 -22.81 10.96 -0.39
CA ASN A 30 -23.47 11.75 0.64
C ASN A 30 -22.93 11.38 2.04
N ILE A 31 -22.79 10.09 2.34
CA ILE A 31 -22.23 9.62 3.62
C ILE A 31 -20.84 10.20 3.87
N PHE A 32 -19.95 10.17 2.86
CA PHE A 32 -18.59 10.67 3.03
C PHE A 32 -18.53 12.19 3.14
N LEU A 33 -19.30 12.91 2.33
CA LEU A 33 -19.33 14.38 2.37
C LEU A 33 -19.98 14.95 3.63
N GLU A 34 -20.88 14.21 4.28
CA GLU A 34 -21.46 14.61 5.56
C GLU A 34 -20.62 14.14 6.76
N GLY A 35 -19.75 13.16 6.55
CA GLY A 35 -18.85 12.59 7.56
C GLY A 35 -17.40 13.00 7.37
N GLU A 36 -16.56 12.04 6.99
CA GLU A 36 -15.09 12.13 6.91
C GLU A 36 -14.59 13.30 6.04
N TRP A 37 -15.33 13.67 4.99
CA TRP A 37 -14.93 14.70 4.02
C TRP A 37 -15.66 16.03 4.18
N LYS A 38 -16.37 16.23 5.30
CA LYS A 38 -17.19 17.43 5.54
C LYS A 38 -16.40 18.74 5.46
N THR A 39 -15.15 18.75 5.90
CA THR A 39 -14.26 19.92 5.84
C THR A 39 -13.94 20.35 4.41
N PHE A 40 -13.94 19.40 3.46
CA PHE A 40 -13.69 19.66 2.05
C PHE A 40 -14.96 19.92 1.24
N ARG A 41 -16.15 19.88 1.85
CA ARG A 41 -17.44 20.04 1.15
C ARG A 41 -17.48 21.19 0.12
N PRO A 42 -16.90 22.39 0.37
CA PRO A 42 -16.96 23.51 -0.59
C PRO A 42 -16.32 23.25 -1.95
N ILE A 43 -15.38 22.29 -2.03
CA ILE A 43 -14.73 21.95 -3.29
C ILE A 43 -15.45 20.82 -4.03
N PHE A 44 -16.51 20.24 -3.48
CA PHE A 44 -17.24 19.13 -4.09
C PHE A 44 -18.59 19.60 -4.67
N PRO A 45 -19.02 19.08 -5.84
CA PRO A 45 -20.31 19.42 -6.41
C PRO A 45 -21.48 18.84 -5.60
N GLU A 46 -22.72 19.11 -6.02
CA GLU A 46 -23.91 18.70 -5.27
C GLU A 46 -24.26 17.21 -5.40
N SER A 47 -23.72 16.51 -6.40
CA SER A 47 -24.01 15.10 -6.62
C SER A 47 -22.82 14.32 -7.14
N PHE A 48 -22.80 13.02 -6.88
CA PHE A 48 -21.79 12.11 -7.40
C PHE A 48 -21.74 12.12 -8.94
N ARG A 49 -22.90 12.24 -9.59
CA ARG A 49 -22.99 12.31 -11.06
C ARG A 49 -22.37 13.60 -11.62
N GLN A 50 -22.56 14.73 -10.93
CA GLN A 50 -21.91 15.97 -11.30
C GLN A 50 -20.40 15.88 -11.09
N LEU A 51 -19.94 15.27 -9.98
CA LEU A 51 -18.52 15.00 -9.74
C LEU A 51 -17.91 14.17 -10.87
N GLN A 52 -18.55 13.08 -11.27
CA GLN A 52 -18.09 12.24 -12.38
C GLN A 52 -17.95 13.06 -13.67
N HIS A 53 -18.95 13.88 -14.00
CA HIS A 53 -18.93 14.71 -15.20
C HIS A 53 -17.79 15.75 -15.14
N ASP A 54 -17.63 16.43 -14.01
CA ASP A 54 -16.63 17.48 -13.84
C ASP A 54 -15.20 16.92 -13.88
N LEU A 55 -14.97 15.75 -13.28
CA LEU A 55 -13.71 15.04 -13.38
C LEU A 55 -13.40 14.65 -14.83
N ASN A 56 -14.35 14.06 -15.55
CA ASN A 56 -14.17 13.70 -16.97
C ASN A 56 -13.80 14.92 -17.82
N ALA A 57 -14.48 16.06 -17.60
CA ALA A 57 -14.18 17.30 -18.31
C ALA A 57 -12.80 17.85 -17.96
N ALA A 58 -12.43 17.84 -16.67
CA ALA A 58 -11.12 18.30 -16.20
C ALA A 58 -9.97 17.47 -16.78
N PHE A 59 -10.16 16.14 -16.89
CA PHE A 59 -9.17 15.26 -17.50
C PHE A 59 -8.94 15.53 -18.97
N ASN A 60 -10.01 15.63 -19.74
CA ASN A 60 -9.91 16.00 -21.16
C ASN A 60 -9.23 17.36 -21.34
N HIS A 61 -9.44 18.31 -20.42
CA HIS A 61 -8.74 19.59 -20.45
C HIS A 61 -7.25 19.45 -20.10
N MET A 62 -6.89 18.64 -19.11
CA MET A 62 -5.50 18.40 -18.71
C MET A 62 -4.67 17.74 -19.81
N GLU A 63 -5.22 16.73 -20.49
CA GLU A 63 -4.56 16.07 -21.64
C GLU A 63 -4.13 17.08 -22.71
N ASN A 64 -4.91 18.14 -22.90
CA ASN A 64 -4.64 19.20 -23.88
C ASN A 64 -3.75 20.35 -23.35
N SER A 65 -3.45 20.40 -22.06
CA SER A 65 -2.82 21.56 -21.40
C SER A 65 -1.53 21.24 -20.65
N VAL A 66 -1.17 19.97 -20.44
CA VAL A 66 0.12 19.57 -19.92
C VAL A 66 1.14 19.56 -21.07
N PRO A 67 2.14 20.48 -21.09
CA PRO A 67 3.12 20.57 -22.18
C PRO A 67 4.18 19.46 -22.14
N ASP A 68 4.19 18.67 -21.08
CA ASP A 68 5.10 17.55 -20.89
C ASP A 68 4.50 16.27 -21.50
N ASN A 69 4.88 15.98 -22.73
CA ASN A 69 4.46 14.79 -23.49
C ASN A 69 4.90 13.45 -22.85
N SER A 70 5.58 13.48 -21.70
CA SER A 70 5.98 12.28 -20.95
C SER A 70 4.88 11.72 -20.03
N ILE A 71 3.81 12.48 -19.78
CA ILE A 71 2.68 12.05 -18.93
C ILE A 71 1.46 11.78 -19.83
N ASP A 72 1.14 10.51 -20.06
CA ASP A 72 -0.08 10.08 -20.76
C ASP A 72 -1.27 10.11 -19.79
N ILE A 73 -2.21 11.01 -20.02
CA ILE A 73 -3.41 11.21 -19.21
C ILE A 73 -4.65 10.90 -20.06
N SER A 74 -4.64 9.78 -20.78
CA SER A 74 -5.85 9.27 -21.43
C SER A 74 -6.67 8.43 -20.44
N LEU A 75 -7.90 8.88 -20.16
CA LEU A 75 -8.84 8.21 -19.25
C LEU A 75 -10.10 7.79 -20.00
N ASP A 76 -10.22 6.49 -20.28
CA ASP A 76 -11.50 5.93 -20.67
C ASP A 76 -12.40 5.73 -19.45
N MET A 77 -13.16 6.78 -19.14
CA MET A 77 -14.07 6.84 -17.99
C MET A 77 -15.30 5.93 -18.13
N LYS A 78 -15.36 5.06 -19.14
CA LYS A 78 -16.38 4.01 -19.25
C LYS A 78 -16.17 2.89 -18.23
N HIS A 79 -14.93 2.66 -17.81
CA HIS A 79 -14.55 1.58 -16.90
C HIS A 79 -14.04 2.13 -15.57
N LEU A 80 -14.50 1.54 -14.46
CA LEU A 80 -14.15 1.98 -13.10
C LEU A 80 -12.66 1.82 -12.76
N SER A 81 -11.96 0.95 -13.47
CA SER A 81 -10.52 0.69 -13.33
C SER A 81 -9.63 1.81 -13.86
N ALA A 82 -10.07 2.53 -14.90
CA ALA A 82 -9.21 3.49 -15.62
C ALA A 82 -8.67 4.59 -14.70
N ILE A 83 -9.47 5.08 -13.76
CA ILE A 83 -9.06 6.10 -12.79
C ILE A 83 -8.04 5.57 -11.78
N ILE A 84 -8.18 4.31 -11.38
CA ILE A 84 -7.32 3.67 -10.39
C ILE A 84 -5.93 3.44 -10.99
N GLU A 85 -5.86 3.12 -12.28
CA GLU A 85 -4.61 2.90 -13.00
C GLU A 85 -3.80 4.19 -13.22
N GLN A 86 -4.45 5.35 -13.23
CA GLN A 86 -3.81 6.65 -13.49
C GLN A 86 -3.27 7.35 -12.23
N TYR A 87 -3.43 6.75 -11.04
CA TYR A 87 -3.11 7.39 -9.76
C TYR A 87 -1.65 7.88 -9.63
N ASP A 88 -0.68 7.13 -10.16
CA ASP A 88 0.73 7.52 -10.09
C ASP A 88 1.08 8.67 -11.05
N ASN A 89 0.47 8.69 -12.25
CA ASN A 89 0.58 9.81 -13.18
C ASN A 89 0.01 11.09 -12.54
N LEU A 90 -1.09 10.96 -11.78
CA LEU A 90 -1.75 12.07 -11.12
C LEU A 90 -0.98 12.64 -9.93
N LYS A 91 -0.30 11.80 -9.15
CA LYS A 91 0.64 12.27 -8.12
C LYS A 91 1.75 13.12 -8.74
N THR A 92 2.28 12.69 -9.87
CA THR A 92 3.33 13.41 -10.60
C THR A 92 2.84 14.79 -11.06
N ILE A 93 1.60 14.87 -11.55
CA ILE A 93 0.97 16.14 -11.92
C ILE A 93 0.81 17.07 -10.71
N LEU A 94 0.36 16.57 -9.56
CA LEU A 94 0.18 17.40 -8.36
C LEU A 94 1.48 18.04 -7.87
N SER A 95 2.58 17.28 -7.91
CA SER A 95 3.92 17.76 -7.54
C SER A 95 4.40 18.89 -8.45
N ASN A 96 4.00 18.88 -9.72
CA ASN A 96 4.42 19.85 -10.72
C ASN A 96 3.42 21.03 -10.88
N TYR A 97 2.15 20.84 -10.50
CA TYR A 97 1.06 21.77 -10.80
C TYR A 97 0.05 21.88 -9.65
N HIS A 98 0.41 22.63 -8.59
CA HIS A 98 -0.41 22.81 -7.39
C HIS A 98 -1.82 23.39 -7.65
N GLN A 99 -2.04 24.05 -8.79
CA GLN A 99 -3.35 24.52 -9.21
C GLN A 99 -4.39 23.39 -9.39
N TYR A 100 -3.95 22.13 -9.54
CA TYR A 100 -4.82 20.96 -9.62
C TYR A 100 -5.04 20.27 -8.26
N ALA A 101 -4.66 20.88 -7.14
CA ALA A 101 -4.83 20.27 -5.82
C ALA A 101 -6.29 19.94 -5.48
N SER A 102 -7.24 20.83 -5.79
CA SER A 102 -8.67 20.57 -5.57
C SER A 102 -9.17 19.38 -6.39
N LEU A 103 -8.72 19.27 -7.65
CA LEU A 103 -9.04 18.16 -8.53
C LEU A 103 -8.49 16.84 -7.98
N PHE A 104 -7.26 16.84 -7.46
CA PHE A 104 -6.66 15.67 -6.84
C PHE A 104 -7.43 15.20 -5.59
N ILE A 105 -7.84 16.14 -4.73
CA ILE A 105 -8.65 15.84 -3.54
C ILE A 105 -10.01 15.24 -3.97
N GLN A 106 -10.64 15.82 -4.99
CA GLN A 106 -11.89 15.30 -5.56
C GLN A 106 -11.74 13.87 -6.08
N MET A 107 -10.62 13.59 -6.75
CA MET A 107 -10.29 12.29 -7.29
C MET A 107 -10.07 11.21 -6.25
N ILE A 108 -9.39 11.51 -5.14
CA ILE A 108 -9.20 10.56 -4.04
C ILE A 108 -10.56 10.06 -3.54
N LEU A 109 -11.49 10.99 -3.29
CA LEU A 109 -12.82 10.61 -2.84
C LEU A 109 -13.58 9.82 -3.93
N PHE A 110 -13.49 10.26 -5.19
CA PHE A 110 -14.13 9.57 -6.31
C PHE A 110 -13.66 8.11 -6.43
N GLN A 111 -12.34 7.88 -6.36
CA GLN A 111 -11.74 6.55 -6.41
C GLN A 111 -12.22 5.66 -5.26
N LYS A 112 -12.23 6.20 -4.03
CA LYS A 112 -12.74 5.52 -2.84
C LYS A 112 -14.19 5.10 -3.02
N ILE A 113 -15.04 6.01 -3.51
CA ILE A 113 -16.46 5.71 -3.78
C ILE A 113 -16.61 4.66 -4.86
N CYS A 114 -15.84 4.72 -5.95
CA CYS A 114 -15.89 3.73 -7.02
C CYS A 114 -15.57 2.32 -6.52
N LEU A 115 -14.49 2.17 -5.74
CA LEU A 115 -14.11 0.89 -5.15
C LEU A 115 -15.20 0.35 -4.21
N LEU A 116 -15.70 1.18 -3.31
CA LEU A 116 -16.76 0.79 -2.37
C LEU A 116 -18.10 0.52 -3.06
N GLY A 117 -18.38 1.21 -4.16
CA GLY A 117 -19.52 0.96 -5.04
C GLY A 117 -19.47 -0.44 -5.64
N ILE A 118 -18.34 -0.83 -6.24
CA ILE A 118 -18.14 -2.20 -6.77
C ILE A 118 -18.31 -3.25 -5.67
N ILE A 119 -17.68 -3.02 -4.51
CA ILE A 119 -17.79 -3.92 -3.36
C ILE A 119 -19.26 -4.04 -2.93
N SER A 120 -19.99 -2.93 -2.87
CA SER A 120 -21.41 -2.91 -2.48
C SER A 120 -22.30 -3.68 -3.46
N ILE A 121 -22.05 -3.54 -4.77
CA ILE A 121 -22.73 -4.32 -5.82
C ILE A 121 -22.49 -5.82 -5.62
N GLN A 122 -21.23 -6.22 -5.46
CA GLN A 122 -20.87 -7.64 -5.32
C GLN A 122 -21.35 -8.24 -3.99
N ASN A 123 -21.36 -7.45 -2.93
CA ASN A 123 -21.84 -7.86 -1.61
C ASN A 123 -23.38 -7.76 -1.48
N LYS A 124 -24.05 -7.16 -2.48
CA LYS A 124 -25.51 -6.90 -2.50
C LYS A 124 -26.03 -6.11 -1.29
N LYS A 125 -25.15 -5.31 -0.67
CA LYS A 125 -25.47 -4.39 0.43
C LYS A 125 -24.52 -3.21 0.39
N LEU A 126 -24.96 -2.04 0.85
CA LEU A 126 -24.10 -0.89 1.05
C LEU A 126 -22.94 -1.26 2.01
N THR A 127 -21.72 -1.24 1.50
CA THR A 127 -20.52 -1.75 2.18
C THR A 127 -19.44 -0.69 2.18
N TYR A 128 -19.25 -0.01 3.31
CA TYR A 128 -18.33 1.12 3.44
C TYR A 128 -17.59 1.17 4.77
N GLN A 129 -18.10 0.49 5.79
CA GLN A 129 -17.43 0.34 7.07
C GLN A 129 -16.17 -0.52 6.90
N SER A 130 -15.04 -0.06 7.46
CA SER A 130 -13.72 -0.69 7.26
C SER A 130 -13.71 -2.19 7.54
N GLN A 131 -14.40 -2.63 8.61
CA GLN A 131 -14.49 -4.04 8.97
C GLN A 131 -15.28 -4.87 7.95
N ASP A 132 -16.37 -4.33 7.40
CA ASP A 132 -17.19 -5.01 6.40
C ASP A 132 -16.46 -5.13 5.06
N VAL A 133 -15.74 -4.07 4.67
CA VAL A 133 -14.87 -4.05 3.49
C VAL A 133 -13.77 -5.10 3.64
N LEU A 134 -13.09 -5.13 4.79
CA LEU A 134 -12.06 -6.13 5.07
C LEU A 134 -12.63 -7.55 5.02
N ASN A 135 -13.78 -7.80 5.67
CA ASN A 135 -14.45 -9.09 5.65
C ASN A 135 -14.83 -9.56 4.23
N PHE A 136 -15.23 -8.63 3.36
CA PHE A 136 -15.51 -8.91 1.95
C PHE A 136 -14.23 -9.27 1.19
N LEU A 137 -13.17 -8.46 1.32
CA LEU A 137 -11.90 -8.68 0.62
C LEU A 137 -11.19 -9.95 1.13
N ASP A 138 -11.34 -10.26 2.41
CA ASP A 138 -10.94 -11.54 3.01
C ASP A 138 -11.72 -12.74 2.48
N LYS A 139 -12.74 -12.59 1.64
CA LYS A 139 -13.32 -13.73 0.90
C LYS A 139 -12.76 -13.85 -0.51
N LYS A 140 -12.27 -12.75 -1.08
CA LYS A 140 -11.87 -12.61 -2.49
C LYS A 140 -10.37 -12.73 -2.69
N ILE A 141 -9.58 -12.19 -1.78
CA ILE A 141 -8.13 -12.04 -1.91
C ILE A 141 -7.42 -13.06 -1.02
N ARG A 142 -6.48 -13.77 -1.63
CA ARG A 142 -5.71 -14.84 -1.01
C ARG A 142 -4.29 -14.82 -1.54
N PHE A 143 -3.31 -14.84 -0.64
CA PHE A 143 -1.89 -14.75 -0.98
C PHE A 143 -1.22 -16.11 -0.81
N SER A 144 -0.46 -16.55 -1.81
CA SER A 144 0.47 -17.67 -1.67
C SER A 144 1.81 -17.17 -1.15
N GLN A 145 2.59 -18.06 -0.54
CA GLN A 145 3.95 -17.75 -0.12
C GLN A 145 4.81 -17.22 -1.28
N SER A 146 4.72 -17.83 -2.45
CA SER A 146 5.45 -17.41 -3.65
C SER A 146 5.12 -16.00 -4.11
N PHE A 147 3.85 -15.57 -3.95
CA PHE A 147 3.45 -14.22 -4.30
C PHE A 147 4.12 -13.22 -3.35
N ILE A 148 4.05 -13.48 -2.04
CA ILE A 148 4.63 -12.61 -1.01
C ILE A 148 6.16 -12.55 -1.16
N ALA A 149 6.81 -13.70 -1.39
CA ALA A 149 8.25 -13.77 -1.58
C ALA A 149 8.70 -12.91 -2.76
N LYS A 150 7.99 -13.01 -3.90
CA LYS A 150 8.23 -12.17 -5.07
C LYS A 150 8.02 -10.68 -4.76
N GLU A 151 6.92 -10.34 -4.08
CA GLU A 151 6.60 -8.97 -3.72
C GLU A 151 7.66 -8.33 -2.81
N TRP A 152 8.23 -9.10 -1.88
CA TRP A 152 9.27 -8.64 -0.96
C TRP A 152 10.69 -8.93 -1.46
N GLU A 153 10.85 -9.36 -2.71
CA GLU A 153 12.13 -9.66 -3.37
C GLU A 153 13.04 -10.61 -2.60
N VAL A 154 12.44 -11.70 -2.13
CA VAL A 154 13.13 -12.83 -1.47
C VAL A 154 12.69 -14.15 -2.10
N ASP A 155 13.47 -15.19 -1.88
CA ASP A 155 13.06 -16.55 -2.19
C ASP A 155 12.13 -17.13 -1.10
N ASN A 156 11.46 -18.25 -1.41
CA ASN A 156 10.51 -18.88 -0.48
C ASN A 156 11.18 -19.40 0.79
N ASP A 157 12.44 -19.81 0.74
CA ASP A 157 13.14 -20.40 1.88
C ASP A 157 13.50 -19.29 2.89
N THR A 158 14.00 -18.15 2.39
CA THR A 158 14.20 -16.92 3.13
C THR A 158 12.90 -16.48 3.81
N LEU A 159 11.80 -16.41 3.06
CA LEU A 159 10.50 -16.02 3.63
C LEU A 159 9.99 -17.02 4.69
N SER A 160 10.20 -18.33 4.46
CA SER A 160 9.86 -19.37 5.45
C SER A 160 10.60 -19.13 6.76
N LYS A 161 11.90 -18.83 6.67
CA LYS A 161 12.74 -18.55 7.83
C LYS A 161 12.30 -17.29 8.56
N TRP A 162 11.90 -16.23 7.86
CA TRP A 162 11.34 -15.04 8.50
C TRP A 162 10.12 -15.38 9.36
N PHE A 163 9.22 -16.21 8.85
CA PHE A 163 8.04 -16.63 9.61
C PHE A 163 8.39 -17.52 10.80
N GLU A 164 9.35 -18.44 10.64
CA GLU A 164 9.85 -19.25 11.76
C GLU A 164 10.50 -18.39 12.85
N ILE A 165 11.27 -17.36 12.47
CA ILE A 165 11.91 -16.43 13.42
C ILE A 165 10.85 -15.61 14.16
N GLN A 166 9.88 -15.03 13.43
CA GLN A 166 8.91 -14.10 14.00
C GLN A 166 7.78 -14.80 14.77
N TYR A 167 7.31 -15.95 14.27
CA TYR A 167 6.09 -16.62 14.78
C TYR A 167 6.37 -18.02 15.35
N GLY A 168 7.62 -18.48 15.34
CA GLY A 168 8.01 -19.83 15.78
C GLY A 168 7.65 -20.95 14.80
N THR A 169 6.85 -20.67 13.77
CA THR A 169 6.48 -21.64 12.73
C THR A 169 6.20 -20.93 11.41
N ASN A 170 6.39 -21.64 10.30
CA ASN A 170 5.97 -21.13 9.00
C ASN A 170 4.43 -21.14 8.91
N ILE A 171 3.83 -19.97 8.72
CA ILE A 171 2.38 -19.78 8.57
C ILE A 171 1.76 -20.56 7.40
N PHE A 172 2.57 -21.01 6.44
CA PHE A 172 2.17 -21.81 5.28
C PHE A 172 2.39 -23.33 5.48
N ALA A 173 2.95 -23.77 6.62
CA ALA A 173 3.27 -25.19 6.85
C ALA A 173 2.07 -26.13 6.62
N ASN A 174 0.86 -25.70 7.01
CA ASN A 174 -0.37 -26.48 6.89
C ASN A 174 -1.41 -25.89 5.93
N ARG A 175 -1.04 -24.85 5.17
CA ARG A 175 -1.98 -24.15 4.27
C ARG A 175 -1.28 -23.50 3.09
N LYS A 176 -1.93 -23.54 1.92
CA LYS A 176 -1.36 -23.00 0.68
C LYS A 176 -1.47 -21.48 0.53
N LYS A 177 -2.44 -20.86 1.23
CA LYS A 177 -2.77 -19.43 1.09
C LYS A 177 -3.20 -18.81 2.41
N ILE A 178 -2.97 -17.51 2.56
CA ILE A 178 -3.45 -16.67 3.68
C ILE A 178 -4.42 -15.60 3.18
N LYS A 179 -5.25 -15.07 4.09
CA LYS A 179 -6.18 -13.96 3.80
C LYS A 179 -5.48 -12.61 3.78
N LEU A 180 -6.20 -11.56 3.43
CA LEU A 180 -5.65 -10.22 3.33
C LEU A 180 -5.44 -9.59 4.70
N SER A 181 -6.36 -9.78 5.63
CA SER A 181 -6.17 -9.40 7.05
C SER A 181 -4.88 -9.99 7.63
N GLU A 182 -4.62 -11.27 7.35
CA GLU A 182 -3.40 -11.97 7.79
C GLU A 182 -2.16 -11.38 7.13
N TYR A 183 -2.19 -11.15 5.81
CA TYR A 183 -1.10 -10.49 5.10
C TYR A 183 -0.79 -9.10 5.69
N ILE A 184 -1.83 -8.30 5.97
CA ILE A 184 -1.70 -6.96 6.58
C ILE A 184 -1.02 -7.06 7.95
N SER A 185 -1.46 -8.00 8.79
CA SER A 185 -0.86 -8.23 10.10
C SER A 185 0.62 -8.57 9.98
N ILE A 186 0.95 -9.51 9.09
CA ILE A 186 2.34 -9.94 8.88
C ILE A 186 3.20 -8.79 8.36
N PHE A 187 2.68 -7.99 7.44
CA PHE A 187 3.38 -6.82 6.93
C PHE A 187 3.70 -5.84 8.06
N LYS A 188 2.72 -5.55 8.93
CA LYS A 188 2.91 -4.68 10.09
C LYS A 188 3.99 -5.23 11.00
N ASP A 189 3.89 -6.50 11.40
CA ASP A 189 4.84 -7.15 12.30
C ASP A 189 6.27 -7.16 11.75
N LEU A 190 6.43 -7.32 10.43
CA LEU A 190 7.74 -7.44 9.81
C LEU A 190 8.37 -6.09 9.42
N PHE A 191 7.57 -5.12 8.98
CA PHE A 191 8.07 -3.89 8.34
C PHE A 191 7.78 -2.60 9.11
N ILE A 192 6.87 -2.61 10.09
CA ILE A 192 6.50 -1.41 10.86
C ILE A 192 6.96 -1.56 12.30
N LEU A 193 7.97 -0.78 12.70
CA LEU A 193 8.43 -0.72 14.09
C LEU A 193 7.47 0.10 14.95
N GLU A 194 7.34 -0.24 16.23
CA GLU A 194 6.51 0.51 17.20
C GLU A 194 6.95 1.98 17.30
N GLU A 195 8.26 2.26 17.20
CA GLU A 195 8.82 3.63 17.21
C GLU A 195 8.32 4.48 16.03
N HIS A 196 7.95 3.86 14.90
CA HIS A 196 7.33 4.56 13.76
C HIS A 196 5.85 4.89 13.99
N MET A 197 5.23 4.37 15.05
CA MET A 197 3.83 4.65 15.40
C MET A 197 3.70 5.85 16.36
N THR A 198 4.78 6.30 17.01
CA THR A 198 4.70 7.19 18.19
C THR A 198 5.20 8.64 18.02
N ASP A 199 5.93 8.99 16.95
CA ASP A 199 6.42 10.36 16.78
C ASP A 199 5.62 11.18 15.75
N SER A 200 4.72 12.02 16.27
CA SER A 200 3.91 12.98 15.54
C SER A 200 4.69 14.17 14.94
N THR A 201 5.96 14.01 14.59
CA THR A 201 6.82 15.12 14.12
C THR A 201 7.80 14.77 12.99
N SER A 202 7.92 13.52 12.54
CA SER A 202 8.69 13.18 11.33
C SER A 202 7.75 12.76 10.20
N GLY A 203 7.88 13.41 9.04
CA GLY A 203 6.90 13.43 7.93
C GLY A 203 6.63 12.13 7.17
N HIS A 204 6.71 10.96 7.79
CA HIS A 204 6.28 9.68 7.23
C HIS A 204 5.35 8.95 8.20
N LEU A 205 4.19 9.55 8.46
CA LEU A 205 3.06 8.84 9.06
C LEU A 205 2.54 7.81 8.06
N ILE A 206 2.55 6.53 8.46
CA ILE A 206 1.60 5.56 7.92
C ILE A 206 0.40 5.65 8.87
N GLU A 207 -0.57 6.50 8.53
CA GLU A 207 -1.83 6.56 9.27
C GLU A 207 -2.46 5.16 9.25
N ALA A 208 -2.80 4.67 10.45
CA ALA A 208 -3.20 3.29 10.67
C ALA A 208 -4.64 2.99 10.22
N ASP A 209 -5.20 3.78 9.32
CA ASP A 209 -6.48 3.46 8.72
C ASP A 209 -6.26 2.38 7.64
N LEU A 210 -7.05 1.31 7.69
CA LEU A 210 -6.96 0.20 6.74
C LEU A 210 -7.00 0.67 5.27
N MET A 211 -7.66 1.80 5.01
CA MET A 211 -7.74 2.46 3.71
C MET A 211 -6.48 3.25 3.33
N ASP A 212 -5.77 3.86 4.30
CA ASP A 212 -4.45 4.45 4.05
C ASP A 212 -3.41 3.37 3.81
N PHE A 213 -3.56 2.20 4.43
CA PHE A 213 -2.81 1.02 4.03
C PHE A 213 -3.15 0.58 2.61
N TYR A 214 -4.42 0.55 2.18
CA TYR A 214 -4.77 0.31 0.77
C TYR A 214 -4.13 1.35 -0.14
N ASN A 215 -4.12 2.63 0.24
CA ASN A 215 -3.42 3.70 -0.48
C ASN A 215 -1.88 3.49 -0.48
N SER A 216 -1.33 2.91 0.59
CA SER A 216 0.09 2.61 0.79
C SER A 216 0.51 1.21 0.35
N LEU A 217 -0.38 0.39 -0.22
CA LEU A 217 -0.08 -0.96 -0.76
C LEU A 217 0.85 -0.94 -1.99
N ALA A 218 1.26 0.25 -2.42
CA ALA A 218 2.38 0.46 -3.35
C ALA A 218 3.75 0.40 -2.66
N LEU A 219 3.80 0.38 -1.31
CA LEU A 219 5.05 0.27 -0.57
C LEU A 219 5.49 -1.19 -0.51
N LYS A 220 6.44 -1.52 -1.36
CA LYS A 220 7.30 -2.68 -1.16
C LYS A 220 7.93 -2.60 0.24
N GLY A 221 7.87 -3.68 1.01
CA GLY A 221 8.57 -3.76 2.29
C GLY A 221 10.07 -3.58 2.09
N LYS A 222 10.70 -2.62 2.78
CA LYS A 222 12.16 -2.44 2.71
C LYS A 222 12.84 -3.66 3.34
N THR A 223 13.69 -4.31 2.56
CA THR A 223 14.50 -5.44 3.02
C THR A 223 15.96 -5.02 3.13
N TYR A 224 16.67 -5.56 4.11
CA TYR A 224 18.08 -5.29 4.36
C TYR A 224 18.91 -6.52 4.02
N SER A 225 19.94 -6.34 3.20
CA SER A 225 20.98 -7.34 3.02
C SER A 225 21.85 -7.44 4.28
N LYS A 226 22.65 -8.51 4.40
CA LYS A 226 23.66 -8.64 5.47
C LYS A 226 24.63 -7.45 5.50
N LYS A 227 24.98 -6.94 4.31
CA LYS A 227 25.87 -5.79 4.17
C LYS A 227 25.20 -4.53 4.72
N ASP A 228 23.95 -4.29 4.34
CA ASP A 228 23.18 -3.13 4.78
C ASP A 228 23.08 -3.07 6.31
N ILE A 229 22.81 -4.21 6.96
CA ILE A 229 22.76 -4.33 8.43
C ILE A 229 24.09 -3.90 9.08
N ILE A 230 25.21 -4.35 8.53
CA ILE A 230 26.53 -4.00 9.06
C ILE A 230 26.78 -2.50 8.83
N GLU A 231 26.54 -2.00 7.63
CA GLU A 231 26.77 -0.59 7.28
C GLU A 231 25.94 0.39 8.14
N GLU A 232 24.69 0.05 8.45
CA GLU A 232 23.81 0.85 9.33
C GLU A 232 24.29 0.92 10.81
N CYS A 233 25.25 0.09 11.20
CA CYS A 233 25.87 0.15 12.53
C CYS A 233 26.99 1.17 12.64
N PHE A 234 27.58 1.59 11.52
CA PHE A 234 28.73 2.48 11.49
C PHE A 234 28.34 3.85 10.93
N ASN A 235 29.23 4.84 11.10
CA ASN A 235 29.01 6.17 10.57
C ASN A 235 28.97 6.12 9.02
N PRO A 236 27.94 6.67 8.35
CA PRO A 236 27.84 6.68 6.88
C PRO A 236 29.05 7.31 6.17
N GLU A 237 29.76 8.20 6.85
CA GLU A 237 30.95 8.87 6.31
C GLU A 237 32.24 8.03 6.44
N GLU A 238 32.20 6.94 7.21
CA GLU A 238 33.36 6.07 7.43
C GLU A 238 33.36 4.89 6.44
N LYS A 239 34.43 4.80 5.64
CA LYS A 239 34.62 3.64 4.77
C LYS A 239 35.08 2.45 5.61
N LEU A 240 34.16 1.52 5.85
CA LEU A 240 34.43 0.30 6.61
C LEU A 240 35.58 -0.52 6.02
N SER A 241 36.51 -0.90 6.89
CA SER A 241 37.60 -1.83 6.55
C SER A 241 37.09 -3.27 6.48
N THR A 242 37.80 -4.12 5.72
CA THR A 242 37.53 -5.57 5.65
C THR A 242 37.51 -6.24 7.03
N HIS A 243 38.34 -5.75 7.96
CA HIS A 243 38.39 -6.28 9.33
C HIS A 243 37.13 -5.96 10.13
N GLN A 244 36.60 -4.73 10.04
CA GLN A 244 35.35 -4.33 10.70
C GLN A 244 34.15 -5.16 10.19
N TYR A 245 34.07 -5.38 8.88
CA TYR A 245 33.06 -6.27 8.30
C TYR A 245 33.12 -7.69 8.86
N GLU A 246 34.33 -8.26 8.95
CA GLU A 246 34.51 -9.62 9.43
C GLU A 246 34.17 -9.76 10.92
N GLN A 247 34.56 -8.80 11.76
CA GLN A 247 34.19 -8.80 13.18
C GLN A 247 32.67 -8.69 13.38
N ALA A 248 32.02 -7.79 12.64
CA ALA A 248 30.57 -7.65 12.69
C ALA A 248 29.84 -8.92 12.25
N ARG A 249 30.32 -9.57 11.18
CA ARG A 249 29.80 -10.85 10.70
C ARG A 249 29.90 -11.95 11.76
N ILE A 250 31.07 -12.11 12.39
CA ILE A 250 31.30 -13.12 13.44
C ILE A 250 30.38 -12.86 14.65
N ALA A 251 30.22 -11.60 15.06
CA ALA A 251 29.35 -11.22 16.16
C ALA A 251 27.88 -11.59 15.87
N LEU A 252 27.40 -11.29 14.66
CA LEU A 252 26.04 -11.63 14.23
C LEU A 252 25.81 -13.14 14.14
N GLU A 253 26.75 -13.90 13.57
CA GLU A 253 26.66 -15.38 13.49
C GLU A 253 26.60 -16.03 14.88
N LYS A 254 27.35 -15.50 15.85
CA LYS A 254 27.34 -15.99 17.23
C LYS A 254 26.03 -15.68 17.95
N ARG A 255 25.42 -14.52 17.67
CA ARG A 255 24.22 -14.03 18.36
C ARG A 255 22.93 -14.55 17.76
N PHE A 256 22.88 -14.70 16.43
CA PHE A 256 21.71 -15.10 15.67
C PHE A 256 22.00 -16.35 14.85
N SER A 257 21.57 -17.51 15.35
CA SER A 257 21.82 -18.81 14.71
C SER A 257 21.26 -18.93 13.29
N PHE A 258 20.24 -18.14 12.96
CA PHE A 258 19.64 -18.10 11.63
C PHE A 258 20.41 -17.20 10.64
N TYR A 259 21.38 -16.40 11.09
CA TYR A 259 22.04 -15.40 10.25
C TYR A 259 22.74 -16.00 9.02
N SER A 260 23.38 -17.16 9.18
CA SER A 260 24.06 -17.84 8.08
C SER A 260 23.10 -18.38 7.02
N HIS A 261 21.84 -18.65 7.38
CA HIS A 261 20.85 -19.34 6.54
C HIS A 261 20.00 -18.40 5.68
N VAL A 262 20.07 -17.09 5.93
CA VAL A 262 19.19 -16.10 5.31
C VAL A 262 20.01 -14.96 4.72
N ASN A 263 19.63 -14.47 3.53
CA ASN A 263 20.42 -13.47 2.79
C ASN A 263 19.86 -12.04 2.89
N LYS A 264 18.59 -11.89 3.24
CA LYS A 264 17.92 -10.60 3.44
C LYS A 264 17.01 -10.67 4.67
N TYR A 265 16.72 -9.53 5.26
CA TYR A 265 15.91 -9.41 6.47
C TYR A 265 14.85 -8.32 6.31
N PRO A 266 13.65 -8.51 6.89
CA PRO A 266 12.68 -7.44 7.02
C PRO A 266 13.14 -6.44 8.11
N VAL A 267 12.51 -5.27 8.16
CA VAL A 267 12.90 -4.15 9.05
C VAL A 267 13.02 -4.60 10.51
N SER A 268 11.99 -5.28 11.04
CA SER A 268 11.95 -5.76 12.44
C SER A 268 13.20 -6.57 12.83
N ILE A 269 13.54 -7.59 12.04
CA ILE A 269 14.70 -8.46 12.31
C ILE A 269 16.01 -7.71 12.06
N ALA A 270 16.09 -6.92 10.99
CA ALA A 270 17.28 -6.15 10.66
C ALA A 270 17.63 -5.15 11.78
N PHE A 271 16.64 -4.43 12.31
CA PHE A 271 16.84 -3.45 13.36
C PHE A 271 17.19 -4.10 14.71
N GLN A 272 16.64 -5.28 14.99
CA GLN A 272 17.09 -6.08 16.13
C GLN A 272 18.58 -6.43 16.00
N MET A 273 19.04 -6.84 14.82
CA MET A 273 20.46 -7.12 14.57
C MET A 273 21.34 -5.88 14.67
N ILE A 274 20.92 -4.76 14.09
CA ILE A 274 21.63 -3.48 14.16
C ILE A 274 21.77 -3.03 15.63
N SER A 275 20.70 -3.12 16.40
CA SER A 275 20.69 -2.75 17.83
C SER A 275 21.66 -3.61 18.65
N GLU A 276 21.70 -4.93 18.41
CA GLU A 276 22.65 -5.81 19.09
C GLU A 276 24.10 -5.55 18.64
N LEU A 277 24.32 -5.28 17.36
CA LEU A 277 25.66 -5.01 16.83
C LEU A 277 26.22 -3.68 17.35
N LYS A 278 25.39 -2.63 17.46
CA LYS A 278 25.75 -1.33 18.09
C LYS A 278 26.13 -1.42 19.57
N LYS A 279 25.80 -2.51 20.27
CA LYS A 279 26.25 -2.74 21.66
C LYS A 279 27.67 -3.31 21.73
N ILE A 280 28.19 -3.79 20.60
CA ILE A 280 29.45 -4.54 20.51
C ILE A 280 30.50 -3.75 19.71
N CYS A 281 30.07 -2.95 18.73
CA CYS A 281 30.90 -2.00 17.98
C CYS A 281 31.04 -0.67 18.72
#